data_AF-A0A9X2ZL26-F1
#
_entry.id   AF-A0A9X2ZL26-F1
#
_cell.length_a   1.000
_cell.length_b   1.000
_cell.length_c   1.000
_cell.angle_alpha   90.00
_cell.angle_beta   90.00
_cell.angle_gamma   90.00
#
_symmetry.space_group_name_H-M   'P 1'
#
loop_
_entity.id
_entity.type
_entity.pdbx_description
1 polymer ?
#
loop_
_entity_poly.entity_id
_entity_poly.type
_entity_poly.pdbx_seq_one_letter_code
_entity_poly.pdbx_strand_id
1 'polypeptide(L)' 'MTISQIEAKIQELETWLIDNPHNPQRNLIESDLKNLKTLLEQKNYE' A
#
# COMPACT_ATOMS: atom_id res chain seq x y z
N MET A 1 2.79 12.20 -4.94
CA MET A 1 1.86 11.29 -5.62
C MET A 1 0.48 11.90 -5.60
N THR A 2 -0.27 11.77 -6.68
CA THR A 2 -1.72 12.06 -6.68
C THR A 2 -2.46 10.97 -5.90
N ILE A 3 -3.70 11.24 -5.48
CA ILE A 3 -4.57 10.25 -4.83
C ILE A 3 -4.65 8.96 -5.66
N SER A 4 -4.90 9.09 -6.97
CA SER A 4 -4.98 7.94 -7.89
C SER A 4 -3.68 7.13 -7.97
N GLN A 5 -2.52 7.77 -7.84
CA GLN A 5 -1.24 7.05 -7.78
C GLN A 5 -1.08 6.27 -6.48
N ILE A 6 -1.58 6.81 -5.36
CA ILE A 6 -1.52 6.15 -4.06
C ILE A 6 -2.45 4.93 -4.05
N GLU A 7 -3.68 5.09 -4.54
CA GLU A 7 -4.65 4.00 -4.67
C GLU A 7 -4.13 2.87 -5.57
N ALA A 8 -3.58 3.21 -6.74
CA ALA A 8 -2.98 2.22 -7.64
C ALA A 8 -1.85 1.44 -6.97
N LYS A 9 -1.01 2.11 -6.18
CA LYS A 9 0.10 1.48 -5.48
C LYS A 9 -0.36 0.61 -4.30
N ILE A 10 -1.38 1.03 -3.57
CA ILE A 10 -2.01 0.19 -2.54
C ILE A 10 -2.55 -1.09 -3.19
N GLN A 11 -3.27 -0.99 -4.30
CA GLN A 11 -3.83 -2.15 -5.00
C GLN A 11 -2.75 -3.10 -5.51
N GLU A 12 -1.65 -2.57 -6.04
CA GLU A 12 -0.49 -3.36 -6.47
C GLU A 12 0.12 -4.16 -5.32
N LEU A 13 0.34 -3.52 -4.17
CA LEU A 13 0.92 -4.18 -2.99
C LEU A 13 -0.05 -5.18 -2.36
N GLU A 14 -1.35 -4.88 -2.31
CA GLU A 14 -2.37 -5.83 -1.84
C GLU A 14 -2.44 -7.08 -2.74
N THR A 15 -2.38 -6.91 -4.06
CA THR A 15 -2.32 -8.02 -5.02
C THR A 15 -1.06 -8.84 -4.83
N TRP A 16 0.10 -8.18 -4.72
CA TRP A 16 1.37 -8.86 -4.51
C TRP A 16 1.39 -9.69 -3.22
N LEU A 17 0.78 -9.20 -2.13
CA LEU A 17 0.67 -9.92 -0.86
C LEU A 17 -0.22 -11.16 -0.93
N ILE A 18 -1.20 -11.18 -1.83
CA ILE A 18 -2.05 -12.35 -2.11
C ILE A 18 -1.23 -13.39 -2.87
N ASP A 19 -0.49 -12.97 -3.89
CA ASP A 19 0.33 -13.86 -4.72
C ASP A 19 1.57 -14.41 -3.99
N ASN A 20 2.04 -13.69 -2.96
CA ASN A 20 3.30 -13.98 -2.25
C ASN A 20 3.09 -14.17 -0.73
N PRO A 21 2.27 -15.13 -0.28
CA PRO A 21 1.85 -15.23 1.12
C PRO A 21 3.01 -15.53 2.09
N HIS A 22 4.04 -16.25 1.64
CA HIS A 22 5.19 -16.66 2.47
C HIS A 22 6.49 -15.90 2.16
N ASN A 23 6.41 -14.79 1.42
CA ASN A 23 7.62 -14.05 1.07
C ASN A 23 8.23 -13.38 2.31
N PRO A 24 9.56 -13.50 2.53
CA PRO A 24 10.22 -12.91 3.70
C PRO A 24 10.11 -11.38 3.77
N GLN A 25 9.83 -10.71 2.65
CA GLN A 25 9.62 -9.26 2.58
C GLN A 25 8.19 -8.84 2.90
N ARG A 26 7.27 -9.78 3.17
CA ARG A 26 5.87 -9.50 3.49
C ARG A 26 5.70 -8.41 4.54
N ASN A 27 6.42 -8.52 5.66
CA ASN A 27 6.32 -7.55 6.76
C ASN A 27 6.72 -6.13 6.34
N LEU A 28 7.69 -6.00 5.43
CA LEU A 28 8.13 -4.72 4.89
C LEU A 28 7.05 -4.12 3.98
N ILE A 29 6.47 -4.95 3.10
CA ILE A 29 5.38 -4.57 2.20
C ILE A 29 4.14 -4.14 3.00
N GLU A 30 3.75 -4.88 4.03
CA GLU A 30 2.62 -4.54 4.92
C GLU A 30 2.84 -3.21 5.64
N SER A 31 4.09 -2.90 6.04
CA SER A 31 4.46 -1.61 6.62
C SER A 31 4.34 -0.47 5.60
N ASP A 32 4.84 -0.66 4.38
CA ASP A 32 4.72 0.33 3.30
C ASP A 32 3.25 0.60 2.95
N LEU A 33 2.43 -0.46 2.91
CA LEU A 33 1.00 -0.40 2.65
C LEU A 33 0.26 0.41 3.73
N LYS A 34 0.65 0.25 5.01
CA LYS A 34 0.11 1.05 6.11
C LYS A 34 0.47 2.54 5.96
N ASN A 35 1.70 2.85 5.56
CA ASN A 35 2.14 4.22 5.32
C ASN A 35 1.37 4.86 4.15
N LEU A 36 1.16 4.10 3.07
CA LEU A 36 0.38 4.55 1.91
C LEU A 36 -1.10 4.80 2.26
N LYS A 37 -1.71 3.92 3.07
CA LYS A 37 -3.09 4.12 3.56
C LYS A 37 -3.18 5.40 4.41
N THR A 38 -2.21 5.61 5.31
CA THR A 38 -2.14 6.82 6.13
C THR A 38 -1.99 8.08 5.26
N LEU A 39 -1.13 8.02 4.24
CA LEU A 39 -0.94 9.12 3.30
C LEU A 39 -2.21 9.40 2.49
N LEU A 40 -2.92 8.36 2.04
CA LEU A 40 -4.19 8.49 1.32
C LEU A 40 -5.24 9.17 2.20
N GLU A 41 -5.36 8.73 3.45
CA GLU A 41 -6.26 9.36 4.42
C GLU A 41 -5.93 10.84 4.58
N GLN A 42 -4.65 11.18 4.85
CA GLN A 42 -4.22 12.58 4.97
C GLN A 42 -4.61 13.42 3.75
N LYS A 43 -4.41 12.89 2.53
CA LYS A 43 -4.75 13.59 1.28
C LYS A 43 -6.23 13.77 1.03
N ASN A 44 -7.08 12.92 1.62
CA ASN A 44 -8.53 13.04 1.53
C ASN A 44 -9.11 14.04 2.57
N TYR A 45 -8.33 14.40 3.59
CA TYR A 45 -8.69 15.41 4.59
C TYR A 45 -8.07 16.80 4.32
N GLU A 46 -7.18 16.93 3.33
CA GLU A 46 -6.65 18.20 2.79
C GLU A 46 -7.61 18.82 1.75
#